data_AF-A0A9D8A4X9-F1
#
_entry.id   AF-A0A9D8A4X9-F1
#
_cell.length_a   1.000
_cell.length_b   1.000
_cell.length_c   1.000
_cell.angle_alpha   90.00
_cell.angle_beta   90.00
_cell.angle_gamma   90.00
#
_symmetry.space_group_name_H-M   'P 1'
#
loop_
_entity.id
_entity.type
_entity.pdbx_description
1 polymer ?
#
loop_
_entity_poly.entity_id
_entity_poly.type
_entity_poly.pdbx_seq_one_letter_code
_entity_poly.pdbx_strand_id
1 'polypeptide(L)'
;MKTSIYRAVVNKPDSNITMPKSSMRAPGNVPYIVDNLWEWKRPESLPNRRHAAFASPRPELAINSVAANATAYRVEFQGITSGVKVAQLMNNERVINPQDSKYHPECKSLTRLAIKLLDPNWIGCAPLQERQADGMAALWMPCLTRQNMDAIFQSSKKLAAIREELFEAICYWDDVHIVDDLNNLPGDEGEIFFEYPNGYRLISL
;
A
#
# COMPACT_ATOMS: atom_id res chain seq x y z
N MET A 1 16.99 18.00 -2.34
CA MET A 1 17.30 17.30 -3.61
C MET A 1 16.12 17.50 -4.54
N LYS A 2 16.35 18.00 -5.76
CA LYS A 2 15.28 18.12 -6.75
C LYS A 2 14.85 16.70 -7.15
N THR A 3 13.54 16.45 -7.18
CA THR A 3 12.98 15.15 -7.57
C THR A 3 12.00 15.35 -8.72
N SER A 4 11.73 14.29 -9.47
CA SER A 4 10.71 14.22 -10.50
C SER A 4 9.41 13.58 -9.99
N ILE A 5 9.17 13.60 -8.67
CA ILE A 5 7.94 13.06 -8.07
C ILE A 5 7.06 14.19 -7.51
N TYR A 6 5.76 14.02 -7.69
CA TYR A 6 4.76 15.06 -7.43
C TYR A 6 3.67 14.55 -6.51
N ARG A 7 3.25 15.39 -5.58
CA ARG A 7 2.18 15.09 -4.63
C ARG A 7 1.14 16.20 -4.66
N ALA A 8 -0.13 15.84 -4.81
CA ALA A 8 -1.22 16.78 -4.68
C ALA A 8 -1.78 16.82 -3.26
N VAL A 9 -2.14 18.01 -2.79
CA VAL A 9 -2.81 18.24 -1.51
C VAL A 9 -3.89 19.29 -1.68
N VAL A 10 -5.02 19.13 -0.97
CA VAL A 10 -6.13 20.11 -0.98
C VAL A 10 -5.76 21.36 -0.19
N ASN A 11 -5.21 21.16 1.02
CA ASN A 11 -4.66 22.23 1.85
C ASN A 11 -3.17 21.96 2.03
N LYS A 12 -2.33 22.91 1.58
CA LYS A 12 -0.90 22.84 1.89
C LYS A 12 -0.74 22.99 3.41
N PRO A 13 -0.01 22.09 4.08
CA PRO A 13 0.28 22.27 5.51
C PRO A 13 0.97 23.61 5.75
N ASP A 14 0.61 24.29 6.84
CA ASP A 14 1.27 25.53 7.27
C ASP A 14 2.75 25.30 7.61
N SER A 15 3.11 24.06 7.99
CA SER A 15 4.49 23.68 8.25
C SER A 15 5.28 23.56 6.94
N ASN A 16 6.46 24.16 6.92
CA ASN A 16 7.38 24.06 5.79
C ASN A 16 7.86 22.62 5.52
N ILE A 17 7.75 21.72 6.51
CA ILE A 17 8.19 20.33 6.44
C ILE A 17 7.06 19.42 6.93
N THR A 18 6.79 18.37 6.16
CA THR A 18 5.90 17.27 6.54
C THR A 18 6.73 16.15 7.18
N MET A 19 6.46 15.84 8.45
CA MET A 19 7.15 14.79 9.20
C MET A 19 6.41 13.44 9.14
N PRO A 20 7.12 12.30 9.28
CA PRO A 20 6.50 10.98 9.40
C PRO A 20 5.41 10.95 10.47
N LYS A 21 4.33 10.23 10.17
CA LYS A 21 3.32 9.92 11.17
C LYS A 21 3.81 8.76 12.03
N SER A 22 3.60 8.87 13.34
CA SER A 22 3.87 7.78 14.29
C SER A 22 2.87 6.63 14.15
N SER A 23 1.65 6.91 13.70
CA SER A 23 0.60 5.92 13.50
C SER A 23 0.59 5.35 12.09
N MET A 24 0.16 4.08 11.97
CA MET A 24 -0.14 3.45 10.70
C MET A 24 -1.37 4.09 10.06
N ARG A 25 -1.30 4.36 8.76
CA ARG A 25 -2.43 4.79 7.94
C ARG A 25 -3.19 3.56 7.44
N ALA A 26 -4.48 3.47 7.75
CA ALA A 26 -5.36 2.48 7.12
C ALA A 26 -5.50 2.78 5.60
N PRO A 27 -5.55 1.76 4.74
CA PRO A 27 -5.78 1.99 3.32
C PRO A 27 -7.19 2.55 3.09
N GLY A 28 -7.32 3.56 2.22
CA GLY A 28 -8.63 4.18 1.94
C GLY A 28 -9.45 3.42 0.89
N ASN A 29 -8.78 2.87 -0.13
CA ASN A 29 -9.42 2.30 -1.33
C ASN A 29 -8.97 0.87 -1.66
N VAL A 30 -8.08 0.29 -0.84
CA VAL A 30 -7.64 -1.11 -0.96
C VAL A 30 -8.32 -1.89 0.16
N PRO A 31 -8.91 -3.08 -0.10
CA PRO A 31 -9.51 -3.89 0.95
C PRO A 31 -8.50 -4.21 2.06
N TYR A 32 -8.92 -4.14 3.33
CA TYR A 32 -8.02 -4.34 4.48
C TYR A 32 -7.28 -5.67 4.44
N ILE A 33 -7.97 -6.76 4.12
CA ILE A 33 -7.35 -8.08 3.95
C ILE A 33 -6.26 -8.07 2.87
N VAL A 34 -6.45 -7.34 1.77
CA VAL A 34 -5.49 -7.26 0.66
C VAL A 34 -4.26 -6.45 1.08
N ASP A 35 -4.46 -5.28 1.70
CA ASP A 35 -3.35 -4.48 2.25
C ASP A 35 -2.55 -5.25 3.31
N ASN A 36 -3.25 -6.02 4.16
CA ASN A 36 -2.63 -6.91 5.14
C ASN A 36 -1.78 -7.99 4.49
N LEU A 37 -2.29 -8.67 3.47
CA LEU A 37 -1.54 -9.69 2.74
C LEU A 37 -0.34 -9.08 2.02
N TRP A 38 -0.49 -7.94 1.36
CA TRP A 38 0.63 -7.22 0.74
C TRP A 38 1.70 -6.90 1.78
N GLU A 39 1.36 -6.22 2.88
CA GLU A 39 2.35 -5.85 3.91
C GLU A 39 2.95 -7.06 4.64
N TRP A 40 2.24 -8.20 4.69
CA TRP A 40 2.75 -9.44 5.24
C TRP A 40 3.95 -9.98 4.43
N LYS A 41 3.82 -10.03 3.09
CA LYS A 41 4.86 -10.52 2.17
C LYS A 41 5.89 -9.45 1.76
N ARG A 42 5.73 -8.19 2.21
CA ARG A 42 6.62 -7.09 1.81
C ARG A 42 8.10 -7.36 2.09
N PRO A 43 8.99 -7.27 1.08
CA PRO A 43 10.43 -7.26 1.31
C PRO A 43 10.87 -6.08 2.17
N GLU A 44 11.82 -6.29 3.10
CA GLU A 44 12.26 -5.23 4.02
C GLU A 44 12.90 -4.02 3.32
N SER A 45 13.50 -4.24 2.14
CA SER A 45 14.08 -3.19 1.30
C SER A 45 13.03 -2.24 0.72
N LEU A 46 11.76 -2.65 0.60
CA LEU A 46 10.69 -1.85 0.03
C LEU A 46 9.96 -1.00 1.09
N PRO A 47 9.42 0.18 0.71
CA PRO A 47 8.73 1.07 1.65
C PRO A 47 7.44 0.44 2.19
N ASN A 48 7.16 0.67 3.47
CA ASN A 48 5.91 0.28 4.11
C ASN A 48 4.77 1.24 3.74
N ARG A 49 3.73 0.74 3.06
CA ARG A 49 2.61 1.56 2.53
C ARG A 49 1.75 2.22 3.62
N ARG A 50 1.87 1.78 4.87
CA ARG A 50 1.13 2.32 6.03
C ARG A 50 1.84 3.47 6.72
N HIS A 51 3.14 3.63 6.47
CA HIS A 51 3.93 4.78 6.92
C HIS A 51 4.39 5.67 5.76
N ALA A 52 4.16 5.23 4.52
CA ALA A 52 4.54 5.96 3.33
C ALA A 52 3.62 7.17 3.04
N ALA A 53 4.20 8.13 2.34
CA ALA A 53 3.47 9.13 1.57
C ALA A 53 3.40 8.67 0.12
N PHE A 54 2.43 9.20 -0.61
CA PHE A 54 2.09 8.81 -1.97
C PHE A 54 2.29 9.98 -2.93
N ALA A 55 2.73 9.69 -4.14
CA ALA A 55 3.08 10.64 -5.18
C ALA A 55 2.86 10.01 -6.57
N SER A 56 3.15 10.78 -7.60
CA SER A 56 3.07 10.38 -9.00
C SER A 56 4.25 10.95 -9.79
N PRO A 57 4.62 10.32 -10.92
CA PRO A 57 5.68 10.82 -11.80
C PRO A 57 5.31 12.12 -12.52
N ARG A 58 4.02 12.47 -12.56
CA ARG A 58 3.50 13.68 -13.22
C ARG A 58 2.55 14.47 -12.34
N PRO A 59 2.55 15.82 -12.40
CA PRO A 59 1.62 16.66 -11.66
C PRO A 59 0.15 16.33 -11.91
N GLU A 60 -0.22 16.05 -13.17
CA GLU A 60 -1.62 15.80 -13.54
C GLU A 60 -2.13 14.50 -12.93
N LEU A 61 -1.27 13.46 -12.90
CA LEU A 61 -1.58 12.19 -12.23
C LEU A 61 -1.75 12.40 -10.72
N ALA A 62 -0.88 13.19 -10.10
CA ALA A 62 -0.98 13.47 -8.66
C ALA A 62 -2.32 14.15 -8.30
N ILE A 63 -2.80 15.08 -9.14
CA ILE A 63 -4.10 15.74 -8.95
C ILE A 63 -5.24 14.74 -9.11
N ASN A 64 -5.20 13.89 -10.14
CA ASN A 64 -6.23 12.88 -10.41
C ASN A 64 -6.39 11.86 -9.28
N SER A 65 -5.34 11.62 -8.50
CA SER A 65 -5.37 10.73 -7.32
C SER A 65 -6.03 11.36 -6.09
N VAL A 66 -6.34 12.67 -6.10
CA VAL A 66 -6.94 13.41 -4.99
C VAL A 66 -8.32 13.96 -5.40
N ALA A 67 -9.21 14.15 -4.43
CA ALA A 67 -10.51 14.78 -4.67
C ALA A 67 -10.39 16.23 -5.18
N ALA A 68 -11.49 16.79 -5.69
CA ALA A 68 -11.56 18.12 -6.28
C ALA A 68 -10.90 19.23 -5.41
N ASN A 69 -10.28 20.21 -6.08
CA ASN A 69 -9.52 21.35 -5.51
C ASN A 69 -8.13 21.02 -4.94
N ALA A 70 -7.44 20.01 -5.46
CA ALA A 70 -6.06 19.73 -5.09
C ALA A 70 -5.05 20.50 -5.96
N THR A 71 -3.94 20.93 -5.35
CA THR A 71 -2.80 21.52 -6.06
C THR A 71 -1.63 20.53 -6.02
N ALA A 72 -1.01 20.28 -7.16
CA ALA A 72 0.22 19.48 -7.24
C ALA A 72 1.45 20.30 -6.82
N TYR A 73 2.36 19.64 -6.13
CA TYR A 73 3.65 20.18 -5.71
C TYR A 73 4.75 19.16 -5.99
N ARG A 74 5.95 19.65 -6.27
CA ARG A 74 7.15 18.81 -6.32
C ARG A 74 7.57 18.43 -4.90
N VAL A 75 7.90 17.16 -4.68
CA VAL A 75 8.40 16.68 -3.38
C VAL A 75 9.90 16.99 -3.27
N GLU A 76 10.32 17.48 -2.12
CA GLU A 76 11.74 17.61 -1.80
C GLU A 76 12.07 17.01 -0.44
N PHE A 77 12.81 15.90 -0.44
CA PHE A 77 13.30 15.26 0.78
C PHE A 77 14.24 16.16 1.56
N GLN A 78 14.15 16.07 2.89
CA GLN A 78 14.99 16.84 3.82
C GLN A 78 16.14 15.99 4.37
N GLY A 79 17.25 16.66 4.68
CA GLY A 79 18.40 16.04 5.35
C GLY A 79 19.10 14.98 4.49
N ILE A 80 19.65 13.98 5.17
CA ILE A 80 20.34 12.86 4.55
C ILE A 80 19.31 11.95 3.86
N THR A 81 19.48 11.73 2.57
CA THR A 81 18.57 10.88 1.76
C THR A 81 18.98 9.42 1.73
N SER A 82 20.16 9.06 2.25
CA SER A 82 20.56 7.66 2.38
C SER A 82 19.59 6.93 3.31
N GLY A 83 18.88 5.92 2.79
CA GLY A 83 17.86 5.18 3.52
C GLY A 83 16.41 5.63 3.27
N VAL A 84 16.20 6.67 2.45
CA VAL A 84 14.85 6.96 1.92
C VAL A 84 14.48 5.82 0.96
N LYS A 85 13.44 5.08 1.30
CA LYS A 85 12.88 4.03 0.44
C LYS A 85 11.82 4.66 -0.44
N VAL A 86 11.99 4.56 -1.75
CA VAL A 86 10.99 4.99 -2.74
C VAL A 86 10.74 3.81 -3.67
N ALA A 87 9.47 3.60 -4.00
CA ALA A 87 9.08 2.58 -4.96
C ALA A 87 7.92 3.08 -5.83
N GLN A 88 7.82 2.48 -7.03
CA GLN A 88 6.82 2.79 -8.03
C GLN A 88 6.10 1.52 -8.45
N LEU A 89 4.77 1.55 -8.50
CA LEU A 89 3.98 0.50 -9.12
C LEU A 89 4.15 0.57 -10.64
N MET A 90 4.54 -0.54 -11.26
CA MET A 90 4.90 -0.58 -12.67
C MET A 90 3.76 -1.08 -13.55
N ASN A 91 3.72 -0.59 -14.79
CA ASN A 91 2.91 -1.22 -15.83
C ASN A 91 3.58 -2.54 -16.25
N ASN A 92 2.80 -3.62 -16.30
CA ASN A 92 3.23 -4.90 -16.86
C ASN A 92 2.02 -5.73 -17.32
N GLU A 93 2.25 -6.98 -17.72
CA GLU A 93 1.19 -7.89 -18.20
C GLU A 93 0.04 -8.11 -17.21
N ARG A 94 0.31 -7.98 -15.90
CA ARG A 94 -0.69 -8.11 -14.82
C ARG A 94 -1.32 -6.76 -14.48
N VAL A 95 -0.51 -5.70 -14.46
CA VAL A 95 -0.90 -4.36 -14.03
C VAL A 95 -0.99 -3.41 -15.22
N ILE A 96 -2.14 -3.43 -15.88
CA ILE A 96 -2.40 -2.61 -17.09
C ILE A 96 -2.55 -1.11 -16.73
N ASN A 97 -3.13 -0.80 -15.57
CA ASN A 97 -3.35 0.56 -15.10
C ASN A 97 -2.67 0.76 -13.73
N PRO A 98 -1.38 1.17 -13.71
CA PRO A 98 -0.62 1.29 -12.47
C PRO A 98 -0.90 2.60 -11.72
N GLN A 99 -1.85 3.44 -12.18
CA GLN A 99 -2.08 4.79 -11.63
C GLN A 99 -2.36 4.81 -10.11
N ASP A 100 -2.98 3.76 -9.58
CA ASP A 100 -3.32 3.64 -8.17
C ASP A 100 -3.40 2.16 -7.80
N SER A 101 -2.81 1.78 -6.67
CA SER A 101 -2.82 0.39 -6.21
C SER A 101 -4.23 -0.17 -5.99
N LYS A 102 -5.26 0.67 -5.82
CA LYS A 102 -6.66 0.20 -5.75
C LYS A 102 -7.11 -0.53 -7.03
N TYR A 103 -6.48 -0.25 -8.17
CA TYR A 103 -6.75 -0.90 -9.44
C TYR A 103 -5.98 -2.20 -9.65
N HIS A 104 -5.09 -2.56 -8.72
CA HIS A 104 -4.33 -3.81 -8.80
C HIS A 104 -5.27 -5.03 -8.87
N PRO A 105 -5.03 -6.02 -9.75
CA PRO A 105 -5.90 -7.19 -9.89
C PRO A 105 -6.13 -7.95 -8.58
N GLU A 106 -5.11 -7.94 -7.70
CA GLU A 106 -5.17 -8.61 -6.39
C GLU A 106 -6.19 -8.04 -5.43
N CYS A 107 -6.60 -6.78 -5.59
CA CYS A 107 -7.73 -6.22 -4.83
C CYS A 107 -8.98 -7.11 -4.96
N LYS A 108 -9.17 -7.71 -6.16
CA LYS A 108 -10.27 -8.64 -6.42
C LYS A 108 -9.86 -10.10 -6.23
N SER A 109 -8.72 -10.53 -6.78
CA SER A 109 -8.36 -11.95 -6.79
C SER A 109 -8.01 -12.48 -5.39
N LEU A 110 -7.23 -11.76 -4.59
CA LEU A 110 -6.89 -12.20 -3.22
C LEU A 110 -8.11 -12.21 -2.30
N THR A 111 -8.97 -11.19 -2.41
CA THR A 111 -10.24 -11.18 -1.66
C THR A 111 -11.09 -12.41 -2.00
N ARG A 112 -11.26 -12.74 -3.29
CA ARG A 112 -12.02 -13.92 -3.72
C ARG A 112 -11.36 -15.22 -3.29
N LEU A 113 -10.03 -15.31 -3.37
CA LEU A 113 -9.27 -16.49 -2.96
C LEU A 113 -9.43 -16.73 -1.45
N ALA A 114 -9.27 -15.69 -0.63
CA ALA A 114 -9.49 -15.79 0.81
C ALA A 114 -10.89 -16.32 1.11
N ILE A 115 -11.94 -15.75 0.51
CA ILE A 115 -13.32 -16.21 0.71
C ILE A 115 -13.50 -17.67 0.28
N LYS A 116 -12.95 -18.06 -0.88
CA LYS A 116 -13.01 -19.43 -1.38
C LYS A 116 -12.36 -20.41 -0.41
N LEU A 117 -11.18 -20.08 0.12
CA LEU A 117 -10.41 -20.94 1.02
C LEU A 117 -11.01 -21.04 2.42
N LEU A 118 -11.72 -20.00 2.87
CA LEU A 118 -12.34 -19.95 4.18
C LEU A 118 -13.72 -20.65 4.24
N ASP A 119 -14.28 -21.05 3.09
CA ASP A 119 -15.69 -21.41 2.82
C ASP A 119 -16.54 -20.18 2.41
N PRO A 120 -17.10 -20.16 1.19
CA PRO A 120 -18.04 -19.12 0.76
C PRO A 120 -19.24 -18.92 1.71
N ASN A 121 -19.72 -19.97 2.38
CA ASN A 121 -20.83 -19.87 3.33
C ASN A 121 -20.44 -19.10 4.61
N TRP A 122 -19.15 -18.97 4.88
CA TRP A 122 -18.65 -18.17 6.00
C TRP A 122 -19.05 -16.69 5.83
N ILE A 123 -19.11 -16.17 4.60
CA ILE A 123 -19.63 -14.82 4.34
C ILE A 123 -21.14 -14.87 4.11
N GLY A 124 -21.89 -14.55 5.17
CA GLY A 124 -23.31 -14.22 5.07
C GLY A 124 -24.28 -15.32 5.49
N CYS A 125 -23.84 -16.58 5.55
CA CYS A 125 -24.68 -17.70 6.00
C CYS A 125 -24.30 -18.22 7.39
N ALA A 126 -23.00 -18.19 7.74
CA ALA A 126 -22.55 -18.62 9.05
C ALA A 126 -23.01 -17.67 10.19
N PRO A 127 -23.45 -18.21 11.34
CA PRO A 127 -23.70 -17.43 12.56
C PRO A 127 -22.50 -16.54 12.95
N LEU A 128 -22.77 -15.41 13.60
CA LEU A 128 -21.71 -14.47 14.01
C LEU A 128 -20.66 -15.14 14.90
N GLN A 129 -21.08 -16.02 15.79
CA GLN A 129 -20.20 -16.74 16.72
C GLN A 129 -19.23 -17.66 15.96
N GLU A 130 -19.70 -18.35 14.93
CA GLU A 130 -18.83 -19.18 14.07
C GLU A 130 -17.87 -18.32 13.26
N ARG A 131 -18.33 -17.15 12.78
CA ARG A 131 -17.46 -16.19 12.10
C ARG A 131 -16.36 -15.60 13.00
N GLN A 132 -16.60 -15.55 14.31
CA GLN A 132 -15.65 -15.10 15.32
C GLN A 132 -14.71 -16.20 15.81
N ALA A 133 -15.22 -17.43 15.99
CA ALA A 133 -14.52 -18.53 16.65
C ALA A 133 -13.24 -18.98 15.92
N ASP A 134 -13.21 -18.88 14.59
CA ASP A 134 -12.07 -19.36 13.78
C ASP A 134 -10.93 -18.33 13.65
N GLY A 135 -11.02 -17.16 14.30
CA GLY A 135 -10.06 -16.05 14.15
C GLY A 135 -10.13 -15.35 12.78
N MET A 136 -11.03 -15.80 11.90
CA MET A 136 -11.08 -15.41 10.49
C MET A 136 -11.45 -13.96 10.29
N ALA A 137 -12.42 -13.45 11.05
CA ALA A 137 -12.80 -12.04 11.00
C ALA A 137 -11.62 -11.09 11.28
N ALA A 138 -10.60 -11.55 12.03
CA ALA A 138 -9.43 -10.75 12.34
C ALA A 138 -8.64 -10.36 11.09
N LEU A 139 -8.62 -11.20 10.03
CA LEU A 139 -7.91 -10.91 8.76
C LEU A 139 -8.40 -9.62 8.07
N TRP A 140 -9.62 -9.18 8.38
CA TRP A 140 -10.21 -7.95 7.86
C TRP A 140 -9.97 -6.72 8.74
N MET A 141 -9.28 -6.84 9.88
CA MET A 141 -8.90 -5.64 10.64
C MET A 141 -7.86 -4.82 9.87
N PRO A 142 -7.94 -3.49 9.84
CA PRO A 142 -6.92 -2.69 9.18
C PRO A 142 -5.58 -2.78 9.91
N CYS A 143 -4.50 -2.57 9.16
CA CYS A 143 -3.15 -2.34 9.70
C CYS A 143 -2.54 -3.51 10.50
N LEU A 144 -2.81 -4.77 10.11
CA LEU A 144 -2.20 -5.92 10.76
C LEU A 144 -0.71 -6.06 10.43
N THR A 145 0.15 -6.06 11.45
CA THR A 145 1.59 -6.30 11.26
C THR A 145 1.86 -7.73 10.78
N ARG A 146 3.06 -7.99 10.25
CA ARG A 146 3.51 -9.36 9.91
C ARG A 146 3.32 -10.32 11.09
N GLN A 147 3.70 -9.89 12.29
CA GLN A 147 3.54 -10.67 13.52
C GLN A 147 2.06 -10.94 13.85
N ASN A 148 1.18 -9.97 13.63
CA ASN A 148 -0.26 -10.20 13.82
C ASN A 148 -0.82 -11.19 12.79
N MET A 149 -0.41 -11.07 11.53
CA MET A 149 -0.81 -12.01 10.47
C MET A 149 -0.36 -13.43 10.79
N ASP A 150 0.90 -13.63 11.16
CA ASP A 150 1.41 -14.95 11.55
C ASP A 150 0.65 -15.51 12.77
N ALA A 151 0.38 -14.69 13.79
CA ALA A 151 -0.41 -15.10 14.96
C ALA A 151 -1.85 -15.50 14.60
N ILE A 152 -2.51 -14.75 13.70
CA ILE A 152 -3.85 -15.08 13.21
C ILE A 152 -3.83 -16.42 12.48
N PHE A 153 -2.88 -16.64 11.57
CA PHE A 153 -2.79 -17.92 10.84
C PHE A 153 -2.45 -19.11 11.75
N GLN A 154 -1.81 -18.88 12.89
CA GLN A 154 -1.52 -19.91 13.90
C GLN A 154 -2.69 -20.13 14.87
N SER A 155 -3.69 -19.26 14.89
CA SER A 155 -4.78 -19.29 15.89
C SER A 155 -5.77 -20.45 15.69
N SER A 156 -5.88 -20.99 14.47
CA SER A 156 -6.79 -22.11 14.18
C SER A 156 -6.24 -23.04 13.11
N LYS A 157 -6.60 -24.33 13.18
CA LYS A 157 -6.20 -25.35 12.19
C LYS A 157 -6.67 -24.99 10.78
N LYS A 158 -7.86 -24.39 10.68
CA LYS A 158 -8.47 -24.00 9.40
C LYS A 158 -7.67 -22.88 8.72
N LEU A 159 -7.24 -21.87 9.48
CA LEU A 159 -6.38 -20.81 8.95
C LEU A 159 -4.98 -21.34 8.63
N ALA A 160 -4.39 -22.17 9.50
CA ALA A 160 -3.08 -22.77 9.25
C ALA A 160 -3.05 -23.56 7.93
N ALA A 161 -4.14 -24.27 7.60
CA ALA A 161 -4.25 -25.08 6.39
C ALA A 161 -4.26 -24.26 5.08
N ILE A 162 -4.71 -23.01 5.11
CA ILE A 162 -4.81 -22.15 3.91
C ILE A 162 -3.67 -21.13 3.81
N ARG A 163 -2.79 -21.09 4.83
CA ARG A 163 -1.75 -20.07 4.99
C ARG A 163 -0.84 -19.99 3.77
N GLU A 164 -0.30 -21.13 3.35
CA GLU A 164 0.68 -21.22 2.27
C GLU A 164 0.06 -20.83 0.92
N GLU A 165 -1.13 -21.36 0.61
CA GLU A 165 -1.85 -21.02 -0.63
C GLU A 165 -2.14 -19.52 -0.73
N LEU A 166 -2.57 -18.87 0.37
CA LEU A 166 -2.75 -17.41 0.38
C LEU A 166 -1.44 -16.65 0.27
N PHE A 167 -0.38 -17.11 0.94
CA PHE A 167 0.91 -16.42 0.94
C PHE A 167 1.58 -16.45 -0.44
N GLU A 168 1.53 -17.61 -1.11
CA GLU A 168 2.11 -17.78 -2.44
C GLU A 168 1.32 -17.04 -3.53
N ALA A 169 0.02 -16.83 -3.34
CA ALA A 169 -0.79 -16.06 -4.27
C ALA A 169 -0.44 -14.56 -4.32
N ILE A 170 0.27 -14.03 -3.31
CA ILE A 170 0.62 -12.60 -3.23
C ILE A 170 1.79 -12.29 -4.17
N CYS A 171 1.54 -11.38 -5.10
CA CYS A 171 2.42 -10.99 -6.17
C CYS A 171 2.68 -9.47 -6.27
N TYR A 172 1.93 -8.64 -5.52
CA TYR A 172 1.99 -7.17 -5.60
C TYR A 172 3.41 -6.60 -5.60
N TRP A 173 4.31 -7.14 -4.77
CA TRP A 173 5.67 -6.61 -4.65
C TRP A 173 6.57 -6.94 -5.83
N ASP A 174 6.21 -7.93 -6.66
CA ASP A 174 6.91 -8.21 -7.91
C ASP A 174 6.51 -7.19 -9.00
N ASP A 175 5.37 -6.52 -8.83
CA ASP A 175 4.88 -5.45 -9.72
C ASP A 175 5.40 -4.06 -9.33
N VAL A 176 6.23 -3.99 -8.29
CA VAL A 176 6.77 -2.74 -7.73
C VAL A 176 8.28 -2.66 -7.95
N HIS A 177 8.75 -1.53 -8.45
CA HIS A 177 10.18 -1.26 -8.64
C HIS A 177 10.68 -0.26 -7.61
N ILE A 178 11.83 -0.54 -6.99
CA ILE A 178 12.60 0.45 -6.22
C ILE A 178 13.03 1.60 -7.15
N VAL A 179 12.95 2.84 -6.65
CA VAL A 179 13.40 4.03 -7.38
C VAL A 179 14.75 4.48 -6.82
N ASP A 180 15.82 4.16 -7.53
CA ASP A 180 17.19 4.50 -7.13
C ASP A 180 17.60 5.93 -7.54
N ASP A 181 17.04 6.45 -8.64
CA ASP A 181 17.24 7.82 -9.09
C ASP A 181 15.91 8.56 -9.25
N LEU A 182 15.67 9.53 -8.35
CA LEU A 182 14.47 10.34 -8.35
C LEU A 182 14.38 11.34 -9.50
N ASN A 183 15.44 11.52 -10.27
CA ASN A 183 15.42 12.33 -11.50
C ASN A 183 15.09 11.50 -12.74
N ASN A 184 15.28 10.18 -12.68
CA ASN A 184 15.06 9.25 -13.79
C ASN A 184 14.19 8.08 -13.31
N LEU A 185 12.88 8.31 -13.27
CA LEU A 185 11.93 7.35 -12.73
C LEU A 185 11.81 6.12 -13.65
N PRO A 186 11.57 4.92 -13.09
CA PRO A 186 11.37 3.69 -13.86
C PRO A 186 10.23 3.76 -14.90
N GLY A 187 9.22 4.60 -14.68
CA GLY A 187 8.12 4.78 -15.63
C GLY A 187 7.43 6.13 -15.52
N ASP A 188 6.71 6.51 -16.59
CA ASP A 188 6.00 7.80 -16.71
C ASP A 188 4.58 7.79 -16.10
N GLU A 189 4.15 6.62 -15.62
CA GLU A 189 2.91 6.38 -14.89
C GLU A 189 3.19 5.47 -13.69
N GLY A 190 2.23 5.37 -12.78
CA GLY A 190 2.38 4.53 -11.60
C GLY A 190 2.24 5.30 -10.30
N GLU A 191 1.56 4.71 -9.33
CA GLU A 191 1.60 5.19 -7.96
C GLU A 191 3.03 5.08 -7.43
N ILE A 192 3.58 6.19 -6.94
CA ILE A 192 4.86 6.23 -6.23
C ILE A 192 4.56 6.32 -4.75
N PHE A 193 5.26 5.55 -3.93
CA PHE A 193 5.16 5.64 -2.49
C PHE A 193 6.54 5.58 -1.84
N PHE A 194 6.70 6.35 -0.77
CA PHE A 194 8.00 6.53 -0.13
C PHE A 194 7.91 6.71 1.38
N GLU A 195 8.93 6.24 2.08
CA GLU A 195 9.20 6.57 3.47
C GLU A 195 10.02 7.87 3.55
N TYR A 196 9.83 8.65 4.61
CA TYR A 196 10.39 10.01 4.70
C TYR A 196 10.90 10.32 6.11
N PRO A 197 11.87 9.55 6.66
CA PRO A 197 12.28 9.63 8.07
C PRO A 197 12.67 11.04 8.54
N ASN A 198 13.29 11.83 7.66
CA ASN A 198 13.72 13.21 7.93
C ASN A 198 12.70 14.28 7.49
N GLY A 199 11.54 13.85 7.01
CA GLY A 199 10.51 14.70 6.44
C GLY A 199 10.75 15.10 4.98
N TYR A 200 9.75 15.74 4.40
CA TYR A 200 9.81 16.30 3.05
C TYR A 200 9.08 17.65 2.96
N ARG A 201 9.39 18.44 1.93
CA ARG A 201 8.71 19.69 1.60
C ARG A 201 7.89 19.56 0.33
N LEU A 202 6.86 20.39 0.22
CA LEU A 202 6.05 20.57 -0.98
C LEU A 202 6.43 21.91 -1.63
N ILE A 203 7.11 21.84 -2.77
CA ILE A 203 7.59 22.99 -3.54
C ILE A 203 6.62 23.25 -4.68
N SER A 204 6.19 24.50 -4.85
CA SER A 204 5.33 24.89 -5.97
C SER A 204 6.01 24.58 -7.32
N LEU A 205 5.21 24.21 -8.31
CA LEU A 205 5.67 23.85 -9.65
C LEU A 205 6.15 25.06 -10.44
#